data_AF-A0A930QJH2-F1
#
_entry.id   AF-A0A930QJH2-F1
#
_cell.length_a   1.000
_cell.length_b   1.000
_cell.length_c   1.000
_cell.angle_alpha   90.00
_cell.angle_beta   90.00
_cell.angle_gamma   90.00
#
_symmetry.space_group_name_H-M   'P 1'
#
loop_
_entity.id
_entity.type
_entity.pdbx_description
1 polymer ?
#
loop_
_entity_poly.entity_id
_entity_poly.type
_entity_poly.pdbx_seq_one_letter_code
_entity_poly.pdbx_strand_id
1 'polypeptide(L)'
;MIDQKFTEDLSAWLSTPRDERDVVAGAELLMRITGNRQFYATAIVRPHVVHDHVEYELKKHLAIRQEGHNVETLRNLERELLAECAEEFGEEATAEPVEEQAGAEEADAYAVPREGPVVSSPKRGRRADHDALPAEIQALYDDNATRYEQMRKVYQQLLTMADAEPCDRKEHIFQLDKLVKAWAAAWEAYDRYDATAVADAAEDEASEEDEAEEAEETDEASPFPDDPTTFANKIAAAKRYLQKHRKKLRELEEAGAAPEELRAEEEKIAAKQAELEGLTTLPQKNEAQ
;
A
#
# COMPACT_ATOMS: atom_id res chain seq x y z
N MET A 1 5.28 25.63 -6.24
CA MET A 1 4.45 25.15 -7.36
C MET A 1 5.30 25.14 -8.62
N ILE A 2 5.30 24.06 -9.39
CA ILE A 2 6.06 23.98 -10.64
C ILE A 2 5.33 24.76 -11.73
N ASP A 3 6.10 25.48 -12.54
CA ASP A 3 5.60 26.11 -13.77
C ASP A 3 5.23 25.00 -14.77
N GLN A 4 3.92 24.74 -14.88
CA GLN A 4 3.37 23.71 -15.76
C GLN A 4 3.59 24.07 -17.23
N LYS A 5 3.42 25.34 -17.60
CA LYS A 5 3.61 25.82 -18.97
C LYS A 5 5.06 25.60 -19.42
N PHE A 6 6.02 25.93 -18.57
CA PHE A 6 7.42 25.67 -18.90
C PHE A 6 7.75 24.17 -19.04
N THR A 7 7.03 23.31 -18.30
CA THR A 7 7.18 21.84 -18.42
C THR A 7 6.58 21.32 -19.74
N GLU A 8 5.49 21.93 -20.21
CA GLU A 8 4.94 21.67 -21.54
C GLU A 8 5.88 22.12 -22.66
N ASP A 9 6.52 23.29 -22.52
CA ASP A 9 7.52 23.79 -23.49
C ASP A 9 8.71 22.81 -23.63
N LEU A 10 9.20 22.28 -22.50
CA LEU A 10 10.23 21.22 -22.45
C LEU A 10 9.79 19.95 -23.21
N SER A 11 8.57 19.49 -22.92
CA SER A 11 7.99 18.30 -23.55
C SER A 11 7.78 18.48 -25.06
N ALA A 12 7.29 19.65 -25.47
CA ALA A 12 7.07 20.00 -26.88
C ALA A 12 8.39 20.03 -27.67
N TRP A 13 9.46 20.58 -27.08
CA TRP A 13 10.76 20.58 -27.73
C TRP A 13 11.32 19.15 -27.89
N LEU A 14 11.18 18.31 -26.86
CA LEU A 14 11.65 16.93 -26.88
C LEU A 14 10.84 16.00 -27.80
N SER A 15 9.54 16.27 -27.99
CA SER A 15 8.68 15.51 -28.89
C SER A 15 8.87 15.85 -30.37
N THR A 16 9.44 17.03 -30.66
CA THR A 16 9.80 17.42 -32.03
C THR A 16 10.90 16.48 -32.58
N PRO A 17 10.84 16.03 -33.84
CA PRO A 17 11.89 15.19 -34.44
C PRO A 17 13.26 15.87 -34.41
N ARG A 18 14.33 15.09 -34.21
CA ARG A 18 15.71 15.59 -34.01
C ARG A 18 16.14 16.65 -35.03
N ASP A 19 15.85 16.40 -36.30
CA ASP A 19 16.30 17.23 -37.43
C ASP A 19 15.49 18.52 -37.60
N GLU A 20 14.32 18.61 -36.96
CA GLU A 20 13.43 19.78 -37.01
C GLU A 20 13.53 20.66 -35.75
N ARG A 21 14.32 20.24 -34.75
CA ARG A 21 14.48 20.98 -33.49
C ARG A 21 15.32 22.24 -33.65
N ASP A 22 14.80 23.35 -33.12
CA ASP A 22 15.60 24.55 -32.88
C ASP A 22 16.47 24.37 -31.63
N VAL A 23 17.77 24.13 -31.84
CA VAL A 23 18.74 23.92 -30.75
C VAL A 23 18.91 25.16 -29.89
N VAL A 24 18.78 26.37 -30.46
CA VAL A 24 18.94 27.61 -29.70
C VAL A 24 17.76 27.79 -28.74
N ALA A 25 16.55 27.50 -29.20
CA ALA A 25 15.36 27.46 -28.34
C ALA A 25 15.51 26.41 -27.21
N GLY A 26 16.02 25.22 -27.52
CA GLY A 26 16.31 24.20 -26.51
C GLY A 26 17.35 24.65 -25.48
N ALA A 27 18.42 25.32 -25.94
CA ALA A 27 19.43 25.87 -25.06
C ALA A 27 18.91 27.05 -24.20
N GLU A 28 17.93 27.81 -24.67
CA GLU A 28 17.24 28.83 -23.88
C GLU A 28 16.44 28.19 -22.73
N LEU A 29 15.72 27.11 -23.01
CA LEU A 29 15.03 26.32 -21.97
C LEU A 29 16.04 25.82 -20.92
N LEU A 30 17.18 25.27 -21.35
CA LEU A 30 18.22 24.79 -20.43
C LEU A 30 18.86 25.93 -19.62
N MET A 31 19.06 27.09 -20.23
CA MET A 31 19.58 28.28 -19.56
C MET A 31 18.63 28.76 -18.45
N ARG A 32 17.31 28.67 -18.66
CA ARG A 32 16.32 29.00 -17.62
C ARG A 32 16.41 28.07 -16.40
N ILE A 33 16.88 26.83 -16.57
CA ILE A 33 17.02 25.85 -15.49
C ILE A 33 18.38 26.00 -14.78
N THR A 34 19.47 26.04 -15.55
CA THR A 34 20.84 25.97 -15.04
C THR A 34 21.47 27.34 -14.81
N GLY A 35 20.94 28.39 -15.43
CA GLY A 35 21.56 29.72 -15.47
C GLY A 35 22.85 29.81 -16.31
N ASN A 36 23.22 28.74 -17.03
CA ASN A 36 24.49 28.67 -17.74
C ASN A 36 24.49 29.49 -19.05
N ARG A 37 24.79 30.78 -18.92
CA ARG A 37 24.87 31.73 -20.05
C ARG A 37 25.97 31.39 -21.06
N GLN A 38 27.07 30.79 -20.61
CA GLN A 38 28.18 30.45 -21.49
C GLN A 38 27.82 29.31 -22.44
N PHE A 39 27.11 28.31 -21.92
CA PHE A 39 26.58 27.22 -22.72
C PHE A 39 25.57 27.74 -23.75
N TYR A 40 24.66 28.63 -23.34
CA TYR A 40 23.72 29.28 -24.25
C TYR A 40 24.42 30.08 -25.36
N ALA A 41 25.43 30.88 -25.03
CA ALA A 41 26.22 31.60 -26.03
C ALA A 41 26.90 30.64 -27.03
N THR A 42 27.36 29.48 -26.55
CA THR A 42 27.94 28.44 -27.41
C THR A 42 26.89 27.83 -28.34
N ALA A 43 25.67 27.60 -27.85
CA ALA A 43 24.56 27.08 -28.65
C ALA A 43 24.16 28.02 -29.80
N ILE A 44 24.23 29.34 -29.59
CA ILE A 44 23.99 30.33 -30.64
C ILE A 44 25.03 30.21 -31.77
N VAL A 45 26.31 30.03 -31.41
CA VAL A 45 27.40 30.03 -32.39
C VAL A 45 27.58 28.66 -33.05
N ARG A 46 27.36 27.57 -32.32
CA ARG A 46 27.63 26.19 -32.76
C ARG A 46 26.50 25.23 -32.32
N PRO A 47 25.27 25.39 -32.84
CA PRO A 47 24.12 24.59 -32.43
C PRO A 47 24.30 23.09 -32.68
N HIS A 48 24.94 22.72 -33.79
CA HIS A 48 25.16 21.32 -34.15
C HIS A 48 26.03 20.52 -33.16
N VAL A 49 26.95 21.18 -32.43
CA VAL A 49 27.84 20.50 -31.46
C VAL A 49 27.13 20.23 -30.15
N VAL A 50 26.19 21.10 -29.77
CA VAL A 50 25.55 21.06 -28.45
C VAL A 50 24.21 20.34 -28.46
N HIS A 51 23.66 20.01 -29.64
CA HIS A 51 22.33 19.41 -29.80
C HIS A 51 22.13 18.21 -28.87
N ASP A 52 23.02 17.21 -28.94
CA ASP A 52 22.88 15.99 -28.15
C ASP A 52 22.96 16.25 -26.63
N HIS A 53 23.76 17.24 -26.22
CA HIS A 53 23.86 17.64 -24.81
C HIS A 53 22.60 18.37 -24.33
N VAL A 54 22.06 19.28 -25.16
CA VAL A 54 20.78 19.95 -24.88
C VAL A 54 19.67 18.90 -24.71
N GLU A 55 19.58 17.95 -25.63
CA GLU A 55 18.59 16.89 -25.55
C GLU A 55 18.72 16.05 -24.28
N TYR A 56 19.95 15.66 -23.93
CA TYR A 56 20.22 14.88 -22.73
C TYR A 56 19.80 15.62 -21.44
N GLU A 57 20.24 16.87 -21.27
CA GLU A 57 19.94 17.65 -20.07
C GLU A 57 18.46 18.02 -19.96
N LEU A 58 17.80 18.36 -21.07
CA LEU A 58 16.36 18.65 -21.06
C LEU A 58 15.55 17.41 -20.70
N LYS A 59 15.92 16.20 -21.19
CA LYS A 59 15.28 14.95 -20.77
C LYS A 59 15.45 14.71 -19.27
N LYS A 60 16.67 14.89 -18.76
CA LYS A 60 17.01 14.75 -17.34
C LYS A 60 16.16 15.66 -16.46
N HIS A 61 16.03 16.94 -16.83
CA HIS A 61 15.19 17.89 -16.09
C HIS A 61 13.69 17.67 -16.27
N LEU A 62 13.23 17.22 -17.44
CA LEU A 62 11.83 16.89 -17.67
C LEU A 62 11.39 15.73 -16.76
N ALA A 63 12.22 14.69 -16.61
CA ALA A 63 11.91 13.58 -15.72
C ALA A 63 11.69 14.04 -14.27
N ILE A 64 12.55 14.93 -13.75
CA ILE A 64 12.41 15.50 -12.39
C ILE A 64 11.10 16.29 -12.26
N ARG A 65 10.72 17.03 -13.30
CA ARG A 65 9.50 17.86 -13.34
C ARG A 65 8.22 17.04 -13.42
N GLN A 66 8.25 15.92 -14.15
CA GLN A 66 7.13 14.97 -14.21
C GLN A 66 6.81 14.38 -12.83
N GLU A 67 7.81 14.23 -11.98
CA GLU A 67 7.64 13.81 -10.58
C GLU A 67 7.22 14.96 -9.64
N GLY A 68 6.99 16.17 -10.16
CA GLY A 68 6.58 17.32 -9.34
C GLY A 68 7.74 18.02 -8.64
N HIS A 69 8.99 17.76 -9.05
CA HIS A 69 10.18 18.39 -8.49
C HIS A 69 10.96 19.28 -9.48
N ASN A 70 11.83 20.12 -8.95
CA ASN A 70 12.91 20.78 -9.69
C ASN A 70 14.24 20.50 -8.96
N VAL A 71 15.37 20.94 -9.50
CA VAL A 71 16.68 20.63 -8.91
C VAL A 71 16.81 21.16 -7.46
N GLU A 72 16.22 22.31 -7.15
CA GLU A 72 16.26 22.89 -5.82
C GLU A 72 15.34 22.16 -4.84
N THR A 73 14.11 21.84 -5.24
CA THR A 73 13.20 21.06 -4.39
C THR A 73 13.72 19.63 -4.18
N LEU A 74 14.43 19.06 -5.16
CA LEU A 74 15.09 17.77 -5.02
C LEU A 74 16.26 17.82 -4.02
N ARG A 75 17.07 18.89 -4.05
CA ARG A 75 18.11 19.13 -3.02
C ARG A 75 17.52 19.25 -1.62
N ASN A 76 16.39 19.94 -1.49
CA ASN A 76 15.74 20.11 -0.20
C ASN A 76 15.17 18.79 0.31
N LEU A 77 14.47 18.05 -0.55
CA LEU A 77 13.97 16.71 -0.24
C LEU A 77 15.10 15.77 0.20
N GLU A 78 16.20 15.73 -0.54
CA GLU A 78 17.36 14.92 -0.18
C GLU A 78 17.93 15.28 1.19
N ARG A 79 18.11 16.58 1.46
CA ARG A 79 18.63 17.03 2.75
C ARG A 79 17.71 16.63 3.90
N GLU A 80 16.40 16.76 3.72
CA GLU A 80 15.39 16.39 4.71
C GLU A 80 15.41 14.88 4.96
N LEU A 81 15.35 14.06 3.91
CA LEU A 81 15.38 12.60 4.02
C LEU A 81 16.68 12.09 4.66
N LEU A 82 17.83 12.66 4.28
CA LEU A 82 19.12 12.28 4.87
C LEU A 82 19.20 12.67 6.35
N ALA A 83 18.58 13.77 6.77
CA ALA A 83 18.53 14.17 8.17
C ALA A 83 17.63 13.22 8.99
N GLU A 84 16.41 12.96 8.51
CA GLU A 84 15.46 12.01 9.12
C GLU A 84 16.09 10.62 9.25
N CYS A 85 16.67 10.10 8.17
CA CYS A 85 17.38 8.83 8.20
C CYS A 85 18.59 8.85 9.13
N ALA A 86 19.33 9.96 9.22
CA ALA A 86 20.47 10.05 10.12
C ALA A 86 20.06 10.02 11.60
N GLU A 87 18.91 10.59 11.96
CA GLU A 87 18.34 10.49 13.30
C GLU A 87 17.95 9.02 13.59
N GLU A 88 17.17 8.41 12.70
CA GLU A 88 16.73 7.01 12.83
C GLU A 88 17.88 6.00 12.90
N PHE A 89 18.90 6.15 12.04
CA PHE A 89 20.07 5.26 12.03
C PHE A 89 21.11 5.62 13.10
N GLY A 90 21.21 6.90 13.47
CA GLY A 90 22.18 7.41 14.45
C GLY A 90 21.79 7.06 15.89
N GLU A 91 20.50 7.01 16.19
CA GLU A 91 20.01 6.45 17.45
C GLU A 91 20.28 4.95 17.60
N GLU A 92 20.50 4.22 16.50
CA GLU A 92 20.90 2.81 16.53
C GLU A 92 22.38 2.66 16.94
N ALA A 93 23.23 3.63 16.61
CA ALA A 93 24.65 3.62 17.00
C ALA A 93 24.91 3.98 18.47
N THR A 94 23.95 4.62 19.14
CA THR A 94 24.02 4.97 20.58
C THR A 94 23.30 3.97 21.49
N ALA A 95 22.52 3.04 20.92
CA ALA A 95 22.05 1.87 21.65
C ALA A 95 23.25 0.92 21.80
N GLU A 96 23.78 0.81 23.01
CA GLU A 96 24.99 0.04 23.30
C GLU A 96 24.99 -1.32 22.60
N PRO A 97 26.10 -1.70 21.93
CA PRO A 97 26.24 -3.08 21.48
C PRO A 97 26.31 -3.92 22.75
N VAL A 98 25.38 -4.86 22.91
CA VAL A 98 25.59 -5.95 23.86
C VAL A 98 26.89 -6.62 23.43
N GLU A 99 27.94 -6.47 24.24
CA GLU A 99 29.26 -7.03 24.03
C GLU A 99 29.15 -8.55 23.82
N GLU A 100 29.11 -9.00 22.57
CA GLU A 100 29.54 -10.35 22.26
C GLU A 100 31.07 -10.32 22.28
N GLN A 101 31.63 -10.80 23.40
CA GLN A 101 33.06 -11.04 23.55
C GLN A 101 33.56 -11.91 22.40
N ALA A 102 34.09 -11.25 21.38
CA ALA A 102 34.88 -11.87 20.33
C ALA A 102 36.21 -12.34 20.93
N GLY A 103 36.23 -13.58 21.41
CA GLY A 103 37.45 -14.35 21.54
C GLY A 103 38.02 -14.56 20.13
N ALA A 104 39.11 -13.86 19.85
CA ALA A 104 39.89 -14.05 18.64
C ALA A 104 40.47 -15.47 18.63
N GLU A 105 40.19 -16.25 17.57
CA GLU A 105 41.08 -17.32 17.13
C GLU A 105 40.88 -17.61 15.63
N GLU A 106 41.98 -18.06 15.02
CA GLU A 106 42.30 -18.05 13.59
C GLU A 106 41.36 -18.86 12.66
N ALA A 107 41.16 -18.28 11.48
CA ALA A 107 41.02 -18.90 10.15
C ALA A 107 40.53 -20.37 10.05
N ASP A 108 39.35 -20.55 9.44
CA ASP A 108 39.09 -21.73 8.62
C ASP A 108 38.36 -21.36 7.33
N ALA A 109 38.89 -21.81 6.19
CA ALA A 109 38.58 -21.34 4.84
C ALA A 109 37.45 -22.14 4.16
N TYR A 110 36.52 -22.71 4.92
CA TYR A 110 35.45 -23.56 4.35
C TYR A 110 34.10 -23.47 5.09
N ALA A 111 33.72 -22.30 5.59
CA ALA A 111 32.41 -22.12 6.22
C ALA A 111 31.28 -21.95 5.17
N VAL A 112 30.38 -22.93 5.15
CA VAL A 112 29.05 -22.93 4.51
C VAL A 112 28.30 -21.63 4.86
N PRO A 113 27.45 -21.06 3.97
CA PRO A 113 26.64 -19.89 4.31
C PRO A 113 25.77 -20.19 5.53
N ARG A 114 26.20 -19.71 6.70
CA ARG A 114 25.40 -19.71 7.90
C ARG A 114 24.40 -18.59 7.73
N GLU A 115 23.12 -18.93 7.64
CA GLU A 115 22.04 -17.96 7.78
C GLU A 115 22.34 -17.14 9.04
N GLY A 116 22.63 -15.85 8.83
CA GLY A 116 22.93 -14.93 9.92
C GLY A 116 21.73 -14.93 10.88
N PRO A 117 21.96 -14.85 12.20
CA PRO A 117 20.85 -14.69 13.12
C PRO A 117 20.11 -13.41 12.70
N VAL A 118 18.80 -13.53 12.49
CA VAL A 118 17.93 -12.37 12.30
C VAL A 118 18.15 -11.48 13.52
N VAL A 119 18.92 -10.42 13.34
CA VAL A 119 19.20 -9.45 14.40
C VAL A 119 17.89 -8.72 14.62
N SER A 120 17.06 -9.27 15.52
CA SER A 120 15.92 -8.57 16.08
C SER A 120 16.46 -7.49 17.00
N SER A 121 16.85 -6.36 16.44
CA SER A 121 17.22 -5.18 17.23
C SER A 121 16.08 -4.86 18.21
N PRO A 122 16.35 -4.74 19.53
CA PRO A 122 15.32 -4.60 20.57
C PRO A 122 14.51 -3.29 20.52
N LYS A 123 14.78 -2.39 19.56
CA LYS A 123 14.03 -1.15 19.34
C LYS A 123 12.73 -1.32 18.56
N ARG A 124 12.43 -2.47 17.97
CA ARG A 124 11.32 -2.58 17.00
C ARG A 124 9.90 -2.61 17.59
N GLY A 125 9.65 -2.21 18.84
CA GLY A 125 8.27 -1.94 19.31
C GLY A 125 7.25 -3.03 18.97
N ARG A 126 7.63 -4.32 19.07
CA ARG A 126 6.70 -5.42 18.78
C ARG A 126 5.58 -5.36 19.82
N ARG A 127 4.35 -5.10 19.36
CA ARG A 127 3.15 -5.13 20.21
C ARG A 127 3.07 -6.43 21.02
N ALA A 128 2.52 -6.32 22.23
CA ALA A 128 2.37 -7.48 23.13
C ALA A 128 1.38 -8.52 22.62
N ASP A 129 0.40 -8.11 21.82
CA ASP A 129 -0.63 -8.94 21.19
C ASP A 129 -0.27 -9.40 19.76
N HIS A 130 0.95 -9.12 19.28
CA HIS A 130 1.36 -9.38 17.90
C HIS A 130 1.05 -10.79 17.41
N ASP A 131 1.36 -11.81 18.23
CA ASP A 131 1.16 -13.22 17.86
C ASP A 131 -0.33 -13.61 17.70
N ALA A 132 -1.25 -12.78 18.21
CA ALA A 132 -2.70 -12.95 18.09
C ALA A 132 -3.32 -12.11 16.96
N LEU A 133 -2.57 -11.23 16.32
CA LEU A 133 -3.05 -10.38 15.22
C LEU A 133 -3.28 -11.20 13.94
N PRO A 134 -4.10 -10.73 12.98
CA PRO A 134 -4.19 -11.36 11.67
C PRO A 134 -2.84 -11.40 10.96
N ALA A 135 -2.62 -12.43 10.14
CA ALA A 135 -1.37 -12.63 9.40
C ALA A 135 -0.99 -11.41 8.53
N GLU A 136 -1.98 -10.70 7.99
CA GLU A 136 -1.76 -9.49 7.20
C GLU A 136 -1.12 -8.35 8.02
N ILE A 137 -1.53 -8.18 9.28
CA ILE A 137 -0.99 -7.15 10.17
C ILE A 137 0.37 -7.58 10.74
N GLN A 138 0.54 -8.88 11.04
CA GLN A 138 1.84 -9.42 11.41
C GLN A 138 2.87 -9.21 10.29
N ALA A 139 2.49 -9.46 9.03
CA ALA A 139 3.35 -9.27 7.87
C ALA A 139 3.81 -7.81 7.71
N LEU A 140 3.00 -6.81 8.11
CA LEU A 140 3.43 -5.41 8.06
C LEU A 140 4.71 -5.17 8.87
N TYR A 141 4.84 -5.81 10.04
CA TYR A 141 6.03 -5.74 10.91
C TYR A 141 7.27 -6.36 10.25
N ASP A 142 7.13 -7.60 9.76
CA ASP A 142 8.24 -8.35 9.16
C ASP A 142 8.69 -7.72 7.84
N ASP A 143 7.74 -7.29 7.01
CA ASP A 143 8.06 -6.56 5.78
C ASP A 143 8.71 -5.21 6.11
N ASN A 144 8.33 -4.56 7.23
CA ASN A 144 8.97 -3.31 7.63
C ASN A 144 10.44 -3.48 8.02
N ALA A 145 10.80 -4.63 8.58
CA ALA A 145 12.21 -4.97 8.80
C ALA A 145 13.00 -4.98 7.49
N THR A 146 12.42 -5.58 6.45
CA THR A 146 13.01 -5.61 5.11
C THR A 146 13.08 -4.21 4.49
N ARG A 147 12.01 -3.40 4.61
CA ARG A 147 11.99 -2.01 4.14
C ARG A 147 13.06 -1.17 4.82
N TYR A 148 13.27 -1.34 6.11
CA TYR A 148 14.30 -0.65 6.88
C TYR A 148 15.72 -0.96 6.36
N GLU A 149 16.02 -2.24 6.07
CA GLU A 149 17.30 -2.62 5.49
C GLU A 149 17.52 -2.01 4.09
N GLN A 150 16.47 -1.98 3.28
CA GLN A 150 16.51 -1.33 1.97
C GLN A 150 16.74 0.19 2.11
N MET A 151 16.04 0.84 3.05
CA MET A 151 16.19 2.26 3.37
C MET A 151 17.64 2.57 3.76
N ARG A 152 18.24 1.75 4.63
CA ARG A 152 19.65 1.90 5.05
C ARG A 152 20.62 1.76 3.88
N LYS A 153 20.41 0.79 2.99
CA LYS A 153 21.26 0.59 1.79
C LYS A 153 21.21 1.81 0.87
N VAL A 154 20.02 2.32 0.57
CA VAL A 154 19.84 3.48 -0.30
C VAL A 154 20.42 4.74 0.34
N TYR A 155 20.20 4.94 1.65
CA TYR A 155 20.81 6.02 2.42
C TYR A 155 22.35 6.00 2.33
N GLN A 156 22.98 4.86 2.58
CA GLN A 156 24.44 4.71 2.46
C GLN A 156 24.91 4.98 1.03
N GLN A 157 24.18 4.52 0.01
CA GLN A 157 24.49 4.80 -1.38
C GLN A 157 24.46 6.31 -1.67
N LEU A 158 23.43 7.03 -1.20
CA LEU A 158 23.37 8.49 -1.34
C LEU A 158 24.55 9.19 -0.68
N LEU A 159 25.02 8.70 0.48
CA LEU A 159 26.23 9.24 1.12
C LEU A 159 27.49 9.02 0.27
N THR A 160 27.62 7.88 -0.41
CA THR A 160 28.75 7.64 -1.33
C THR A 160 28.71 8.53 -2.59
N MET A 161 27.53 9.03 -2.94
CA MET A 161 27.30 9.91 -4.09
C MET A 161 27.32 11.40 -3.72
N ALA A 162 27.92 11.77 -2.59
CA ALA A 162 27.92 13.15 -2.08
C ALA A 162 28.38 14.21 -3.10
N ASP A 163 29.35 13.86 -3.95
CA ASP A 163 29.92 14.76 -4.96
C ASP A 163 29.12 14.84 -6.27
N ALA A 164 28.14 13.96 -6.48
CA ALA A 164 27.32 13.93 -7.69
C ALA A 164 26.23 15.00 -7.65
N GLU A 165 25.78 15.46 -8.84
CA GLU A 165 24.69 16.42 -8.90
C GLU A 165 23.36 15.78 -8.45
N PRO A 166 22.45 16.55 -7.83
CA PRO A 166 21.18 16.02 -7.30
C PRO A 166 20.33 15.31 -8.35
N CYS A 167 20.39 15.79 -9.59
CA CYS A 167 19.70 15.21 -10.72
C CYS A 167 20.24 13.83 -11.15
N ASP A 168 21.52 13.53 -10.88
CA ASP A 168 22.07 12.18 -11.07
C ASP A 168 21.74 11.26 -9.89
N ARG A 169 21.50 11.84 -8.71
CA ARG A 169 21.07 11.16 -7.47
C ARG A 169 19.57 10.94 -7.40
N LYS A 170 18.78 11.53 -8.32
CA LYS A 170 17.32 11.61 -8.25
C LYS A 170 16.63 10.27 -7.99
N GLU A 171 17.10 9.22 -8.64
CA GLU A 171 16.48 7.89 -8.56
C GLU A 171 16.58 7.32 -7.15
N HIS A 172 17.74 7.49 -6.52
CA HIS A 172 17.96 7.07 -5.14
C HIS A 172 17.22 7.96 -4.14
N ILE A 173 17.11 9.27 -4.40
CA ILE A 173 16.34 10.19 -3.56
C ILE A 173 14.87 9.77 -3.55
N PHE A 174 14.27 9.53 -4.71
CA PHE A 174 12.86 9.09 -4.80
C PHE A 174 12.64 7.67 -4.28
N GLN A 175 13.61 6.77 -4.49
CA GLN A 175 13.58 5.45 -3.88
C GLN A 175 13.57 5.55 -2.35
N LEU A 176 14.42 6.42 -1.77
CA LEU A 176 14.48 6.63 -0.33
C LEU A 176 13.17 7.25 0.20
N ASP A 177 12.67 8.30 -0.44
CA ASP A 177 11.39 8.94 -0.11
C ASP A 177 10.24 7.92 -0.05
N LYS A 178 10.13 7.08 -1.08
CA LYS A 178 9.11 6.04 -1.15
C LYS A 178 9.28 5.01 -0.02
N LEU A 179 10.52 4.61 0.30
CA LEU A 179 10.79 3.65 1.36
C LEU A 179 10.47 4.23 2.74
N VAL A 180 10.88 5.47 3.03
CA VAL A 180 10.59 6.17 4.29
C VAL A 180 9.08 6.28 4.50
N LYS A 181 8.34 6.76 3.49
CA LYS A 181 6.88 6.88 3.55
C LYS A 181 6.19 5.54 3.74
N ALA A 182 6.60 4.51 3.00
CA ALA A 182 6.04 3.17 3.13
C ALA A 182 6.35 2.55 4.50
N TRP A 183 7.54 2.84 5.03
CA TRP A 183 7.97 2.38 6.35
C TRP A 183 7.16 3.01 7.47
N ALA A 184 6.99 4.33 7.44
CA ALA A 184 6.16 5.07 8.38
C ALA A 184 4.68 4.65 8.31
N ALA A 185 4.13 4.53 7.10
CA ALA A 185 2.74 4.12 6.90
C ALA A 185 2.48 2.68 7.37
N ALA A 186 3.44 1.77 7.19
CA ALA A 186 3.31 0.40 7.70
C ALA A 186 3.32 0.35 9.23
N TRP A 187 4.14 1.17 9.91
CA TRP A 187 4.08 1.31 11.36
C TRP A 187 2.77 1.93 11.83
N GLU A 188 2.30 2.99 11.18
CA GLU A 188 1.02 3.62 11.50
C GLU A 188 -0.14 2.62 11.38
N ALA A 189 -0.17 1.82 10.31
CA ALA A 189 -1.18 0.79 10.10
C ALA A 189 -1.08 -0.34 11.15
N TYR A 190 0.14 -0.78 11.47
CA TYR A 190 0.39 -1.79 12.48
C TYR A 190 -0.01 -1.33 13.90
N ASP A 191 0.27 -0.08 14.26
CA ASP A 191 -0.03 0.49 15.57
C ASP A 191 -1.51 0.87 15.72
N ARG A 192 -2.14 1.39 14.65
CA ARG A 192 -3.56 1.76 14.65
C ARG A 192 -4.49 0.54 14.64
N TYR A 193 -4.02 -0.62 14.18
CA TYR A 193 -4.89 -1.80 14.07
C TYR A 193 -5.50 -2.16 15.42
N ASP A 194 -6.82 -2.09 15.50
CA ASP A 194 -7.60 -2.52 16.65
C ASP A 194 -8.60 -3.60 16.22
N ALA A 195 -8.45 -4.79 16.78
CA ALA A 195 -9.28 -5.94 16.44
C ALA A 195 -10.75 -5.72 16.83
N THR A 196 -11.03 -4.90 17.85
CA THR A 196 -12.41 -4.58 18.24
C THR A 196 -13.10 -3.63 17.27
N ALA A 197 -12.40 -2.60 16.78
CA ALA A 197 -12.94 -1.66 15.81
C ALA A 197 -13.24 -2.30 14.43
N VAL A 198 -12.46 -3.31 14.01
CA VAL A 198 -12.71 -4.02 12.73
C VAL A 198 -13.93 -4.93 12.83
N ALA A 199 -14.20 -5.50 14.01
CA ALA A 199 -15.42 -6.26 14.23
C ALA A 199 -16.66 -5.36 14.20
N ASP A 200 -16.60 -4.18 14.84
CA ASP A 200 -17.70 -3.21 14.84
C ASP A 200 -17.96 -2.63 13.43
N ALA A 201 -16.90 -2.32 12.66
CA ALA A 201 -17.04 -1.82 11.28
C ALA A 201 -17.57 -2.87 10.29
N ALA A 202 -17.23 -4.15 10.48
CA ALA A 202 -17.80 -5.24 9.68
C ALA A 202 -19.28 -5.49 10.03
N GLU A 203 -19.71 -5.17 11.25
CA GLU A 203 -21.13 -5.19 11.64
C GLU A 203 -21.90 -3.99 11.06
N ASP A 204 -21.27 -2.81 10.98
CA ASP A 204 -21.84 -1.62 10.33
C ASP A 204 -21.91 -1.76 8.79
N GLU A 205 -20.86 -2.21 8.10
CA GLU A 205 -20.91 -2.43 6.64
C GLU A 205 -21.84 -3.58 6.25
N ALA A 206 -21.96 -4.64 7.06
CA ALA A 206 -22.99 -5.65 6.85
C ALA A 206 -24.42 -5.11 7.04
N SER A 207 -24.60 -4.02 7.80
CA SER A 207 -25.88 -3.34 7.95
C SER A 207 -26.16 -2.34 6.81
N GLU A 208 -25.13 -1.72 6.23
CA GLU A 208 -25.25 -0.80 5.09
C GLU A 208 -25.40 -1.54 3.75
N GLU A 209 -24.76 -2.70 3.57
CA GLU A 209 -24.98 -3.58 2.40
C GLU A 209 -26.40 -4.22 2.41
N ASP A 210 -26.95 -4.53 3.60
CA ASP A 210 -28.32 -5.05 3.74
C ASP A 210 -29.40 -3.94 3.51
N GLU A 211 -29.12 -2.65 3.76
CA GLU A 211 -30.04 -1.56 3.38
C GLU A 211 -30.00 -1.24 1.87
N ALA A 212 -28.90 -1.54 1.18
CA ALA A 212 -28.79 -1.38 -0.27
C ALA A 212 -29.47 -2.52 -1.04
N GLU A 213 -29.46 -3.77 -0.53
CA GLU A 213 -30.15 -4.90 -1.16
C GLU A 213 -31.67 -4.93 -0.91
N GLU A 214 -32.20 -4.28 0.13
CA GLU A 214 -33.66 -4.12 0.35
C GLU A 214 -34.31 -3.09 -0.61
N ALA A 215 -33.53 -2.29 -1.35
CA ALA A 215 -34.05 -1.26 -2.26
C ALA A 215 -34.22 -1.71 -3.73
N GLU A 216 -33.77 -2.92 -4.10
CA GLU A 216 -33.86 -3.43 -5.49
C GLU A 216 -34.83 -4.60 -5.69
N GLU A 217 -35.84 -4.77 -4.81
CA GLU A 217 -37.02 -5.57 -5.17
C GLU A 217 -38.00 -4.75 -6.04
N THR A 218 -37.59 -4.44 -7.28
CA THR A 218 -38.54 -4.14 -8.36
C THR A 218 -38.47 -5.19 -9.44
N ASP A 219 -39.34 -6.19 -9.29
CA ASP A 219 -40.10 -6.90 -10.31
C ASP A 219 -39.55 -6.81 -11.76
N GLU A 220 -38.57 -7.65 -12.09
CA GLU A 220 -38.45 -8.20 -13.44
C GLU A 220 -38.79 -9.68 -13.42
N ALA A 221 -40.08 -9.95 -13.63
CA ALA A 221 -40.57 -11.24 -14.07
C ALA A 221 -39.84 -11.67 -15.35
N SER A 222 -38.99 -12.69 -15.25
CA SER A 222 -38.54 -13.48 -16.40
C SER A 222 -38.88 -14.96 -16.20
N PRO A 223 -39.32 -15.67 -17.25
CA PRO A 223 -40.28 -16.76 -17.10
C PRO A 223 -39.63 -18.12 -17.36
N PHE A 224 -38.88 -18.68 -16.40
CA PHE A 224 -38.54 -20.11 -16.43
C PHE A 224 -38.45 -20.67 -15.01
N PRO A 225 -39.35 -21.60 -14.62
CA PRO A 225 -39.27 -22.25 -13.33
C PRO A 225 -38.16 -23.31 -13.39
N ASP A 226 -37.38 -23.41 -12.30
CA ASP A 226 -36.35 -24.43 -12.04
C ASP A 226 -34.91 -24.13 -12.50
N ASP A 227 -34.38 -22.95 -12.15
CA ASP A 227 -32.92 -22.74 -12.11
C ASP A 227 -32.37 -23.05 -10.70
N PRO A 228 -31.43 -24.01 -10.52
CA PRO A 228 -30.85 -24.39 -9.21
C PRO A 228 -30.24 -23.23 -8.42
N THR A 229 -29.86 -22.15 -9.09
CA THR A 229 -29.35 -20.90 -8.48
C THR A 229 -30.40 -20.22 -7.60
N THR A 230 -31.66 -20.16 -8.04
CA THR A 230 -32.76 -19.53 -7.29
C THR A 230 -33.09 -20.30 -6.00
N PHE A 231 -32.94 -21.63 -6.04
CA PHE A 231 -33.17 -22.50 -4.90
C PHE A 231 -32.01 -22.41 -3.87
N ALA A 232 -30.77 -22.33 -4.35
CA ALA A 232 -29.61 -22.07 -3.49
C ALA A 232 -29.73 -20.72 -2.76
N ASN A 233 -30.21 -19.69 -3.45
CA ASN A 233 -30.44 -18.36 -2.86
C ASN A 233 -31.55 -18.40 -1.80
N LYS A 234 -32.66 -19.11 -2.04
CA LYS A 234 -33.73 -19.31 -1.04
C LYS A 234 -33.24 -20.04 0.22
N ILE A 235 -32.37 -21.05 0.05
CA ILE A 235 -31.72 -21.75 1.17
C ILE A 235 -30.81 -20.80 1.96
N ALA A 236 -30.00 -19.99 1.27
CA ALA A 236 -29.11 -19.04 1.91
C ALA A 236 -29.90 -17.98 2.71
N ALA A 237 -30.96 -17.42 2.12
CA ALA A 237 -31.85 -16.48 2.78
C ALA A 237 -32.54 -17.08 4.02
N ALA A 238 -33.06 -18.31 3.91
CA ALA A 238 -33.67 -19.00 5.05
C ALA A 238 -32.67 -19.27 6.19
N LYS A 239 -31.41 -19.59 5.88
CA LYS A 239 -30.34 -19.75 6.88
C LYS A 239 -29.99 -18.44 7.58
N ARG A 240 -29.89 -17.32 6.84
CA ARG A 240 -29.65 -15.98 7.39
C ARG A 240 -30.78 -15.54 8.32
N TYR A 241 -32.03 -15.78 7.92
CA TYR A 241 -33.21 -15.52 8.75
C TYR A 241 -33.17 -16.29 10.08
N LEU A 242 -32.87 -17.59 10.03
CA LEU A 242 -32.74 -18.41 11.25
C LEU A 242 -31.62 -17.92 12.17
N GLN A 243 -30.50 -17.47 11.61
CA GLN A 243 -29.39 -16.92 12.40
C GLN A 243 -29.80 -15.64 13.14
N LYS A 244 -30.48 -14.70 12.45
CA LYS A 244 -30.99 -13.45 13.03
C LYS A 244 -31.96 -13.72 14.18
N HIS A 245 -32.95 -14.59 13.96
CA HIS A 245 -33.97 -14.87 14.97
C HIS A 245 -33.43 -15.71 16.15
N ARG A 246 -32.45 -16.59 15.93
CA ARG A 246 -31.74 -17.29 17.03
C ARG A 246 -30.88 -16.35 17.88
N LYS A 247 -30.29 -15.30 17.29
CA LYS A 247 -29.59 -14.25 18.04
C LYS A 247 -30.58 -13.44 18.88
N LYS A 248 -31.69 -13.00 18.26
CA LYS A 248 -32.76 -12.29 18.94
C LYS A 248 -33.40 -13.08 20.09
N LEU A 249 -33.58 -14.39 19.93
CA LEU A 249 -34.10 -15.23 21.01
C LEU A 249 -33.14 -15.24 22.22
N ARG A 250 -31.82 -15.38 21.99
CA ARG A 250 -30.81 -15.31 23.07
C ARG A 250 -30.80 -13.95 23.77
N GLU A 251 -30.89 -12.87 23.01
CA GLU A 251 -30.96 -11.52 23.57
C GLU A 251 -32.22 -11.30 24.43
N LEU A 252 -33.38 -11.85 24.00
CA LEU A 252 -34.61 -11.79 24.78
C LEU A 252 -34.56 -12.68 26.03
N GLU A 253 -33.88 -13.83 25.97
CA GLU A 253 -33.64 -14.71 27.13
C GLU A 253 -32.74 -14.03 28.17
N GLU A 254 -31.65 -13.38 27.72
CA GLU A 254 -30.72 -12.63 28.56
C GLU A 254 -31.37 -11.37 29.16
N ALA A 255 -32.26 -10.71 28.41
CA ALA A 255 -33.04 -9.57 28.88
C ALA A 255 -34.19 -9.95 29.83
N GLY A 256 -34.47 -11.26 30.02
CA GLY A 256 -35.57 -11.73 30.85
C GLY A 256 -36.94 -11.32 30.33
N ALA A 257 -37.10 -11.29 29.00
CA ALA A 257 -38.33 -10.87 28.32
C ALA A 257 -39.53 -11.77 28.67
N ALA A 258 -40.75 -11.27 28.39
CA ALA A 258 -41.97 -11.99 28.73
C ALA A 258 -42.01 -13.36 28.00
N PRO A 259 -42.52 -14.43 28.65
CA PRO A 259 -42.54 -15.76 28.06
C PRO A 259 -43.40 -15.88 26.79
N GLU A 260 -44.29 -14.91 26.54
CA GLU A 260 -45.06 -14.81 25.28
C GLU A 260 -44.18 -14.31 24.11
N GLU A 261 -43.23 -13.42 24.36
CA GLU A 261 -42.32 -12.88 23.34
C GLU A 261 -41.26 -13.90 22.93
N LEU A 262 -40.75 -14.67 23.90
CA LEU A 262 -39.86 -15.80 23.65
C LEU A 262 -40.54 -16.86 22.77
N ARG A 263 -41.77 -17.25 23.11
CA ARG A 263 -42.55 -18.21 22.31
C ARG A 263 -42.84 -17.71 20.89
N ALA A 264 -43.13 -16.42 20.73
CA ALA A 264 -43.38 -15.84 19.41
C ALA A 264 -42.13 -15.86 18.52
N GLU A 265 -40.94 -15.69 19.09
CA GLU A 265 -39.67 -15.80 18.35
C GLU A 265 -39.27 -17.26 18.10
N GLU A 266 -39.50 -18.17 19.06
CA GLU A 266 -39.34 -19.62 18.84
C GLU A 266 -40.25 -20.14 17.72
N GLU A 267 -41.49 -19.67 17.63
CA GLU A 267 -42.45 -20.06 16.58
C GLU A 267 -41.98 -19.61 15.20
N LYS A 268 -41.42 -18.40 15.07
CA LYS A 268 -40.83 -17.90 13.81
C LYS A 268 -39.61 -18.73 13.38
N ILE A 269 -38.75 -19.09 14.34
CA ILE A 269 -37.60 -19.96 14.08
C ILE A 269 -38.08 -21.34 13.62
N ALA A 270 -39.05 -21.93 14.32
CA ALA A 270 -39.59 -23.25 13.98
C ALA A 270 -40.26 -23.25 12.59
N ALA A 271 -41.04 -22.21 12.26
CA ALA A 271 -41.69 -22.07 10.96
C ALA A 271 -40.67 -21.96 9.81
N LYS A 272 -39.64 -21.10 9.96
CA LYS A 272 -38.61 -20.95 8.91
C LYS A 272 -37.68 -22.16 8.83
N GLN A 273 -37.48 -22.88 9.93
CA GLN A 273 -36.70 -24.11 9.94
C GLN A 273 -37.46 -25.24 9.21
N ALA A 274 -38.77 -25.35 9.38
CA ALA A 274 -39.62 -26.27 8.62
C ALA A 274 -39.64 -25.94 7.11
N GLU A 275 -39.62 -24.66 6.75
CA GLU A 275 -39.49 -24.22 5.35
C GLU A 275 -38.14 -24.62 4.75
N LEU A 276 -37.04 -24.42 5.50
CA LEU A 276 -35.69 -24.82 5.09
C LEU A 276 -35.57 -26.35 4.95
N GLU A 277 -36.18 -27.11 5.85
CA GLU A 277 -36.25 -28.58 5.78
C GLU A 277 -37.08 -29.03 4.57
N GLY A 278 -38.19 -28.36 4.27
CA GLY A 278 -39.01 -28.62 3.07
C GLY A 278 -38.28 -28.31 1.75
N LEU A 279 -37.41 -27.30 1.74
CA LEU A 279 -36.52 -27.05 0.61
C LEU A 279 -35.47 -28.17 0.53
N THR A 280 -34.75 -28.47 1.61
CA THR A 280 -33.59 -29.37 1.60
C THR A 280 -33.90 -30.88 1.56
N THR A 281 -35.15 -31.29 1.77
CA THR A 281 -35.57 -32.70 1.68
C THR A 281 -35.96 -33.09 0.25
N LEU A 282 -35.10 -33.86 -0.42
CA LEU A 282 -35.40 -34.47 -1.72
C LEU A 282 -36.53 -35.52 -1.57
N PRO A 283 -37.55 -35.53 -2.45
CA PRO A 283 -38.56 -36.58 -2.42
C PRO A 283 -37.91 -37.93 -2.78
N GLN A 284 -37.99 -38.91 -1.88
CA GLN A 284 -37.62 -40.29 -2.20
C GLN A 284 -38.49 -40.75 -3.36
N LYS A 285 -37.87 -40.97 -4.52
CA LYS A 285 -38.51 -41.53 -5.70
C LYS A 285 -38.99 -42.93 -5.31
N ASN A 286 -40.31 -43.10 -5.17
CA ASN A 286 -40.94 -44.41 -5.03
C ASN A 286 -40.55 -45.24 -6.27
N GLU A 287 -39.61 -46.17 -6.09
CA GLU A 287 -39.46 -47.31 -6.98
C GLU A 287 -40.66 -48.23 -6.75
N ALA A 288 -41.65 -48.10 -7.63
CA ALA A 288 -42.68 -49.12 -7.79
C ALA A 288 -42.59 -49.68 -9.21
N GLN A 289 -42.33 -51.00 -9.21
CA GLN A 289 -42.32 -51.98 -10.31
C GLN A 289 -43.34 -51.76 -11.42
#